data_AF-A0A940P3D7-F1
#
_entry.id   AF-A0A940P3D7-F1
#
_cell.length_a   1.000
_cell.length_b   1.000
_cell.length_c   1.000
_cell.angle_alpha   90.00
_cell.angle_beta   90.00
_cell.angle_gamma   90.00
#
_symmetry.space_group_name_H-M   'P 1'
#
loop_
_entity.id
_entity.type
_entity.pdbx_description
1 polymer ?
#
loop_
_entity_poly.entity_id
_entity_poly.type
_entity_poly.pdbx_seq_one_letter_code
_entity_poly.pdbx_strand_id
1 'polypeptide(L)'
;YDYETKYVTSTSQAYIPARISEELNAQVREWAVRIFTALGCSGLSRVDFFVTRDTNEIVFNEINTLPGFTPISMYPKMWGADGLPFAALLDRVIALAAEA
;
A
#
# COMPACT_ATOMS: atom_id res chain seq x y z
N TYR A 1 6.11 -9.42 10.86
CA TYR A 1 6.47 -8.24 10.04
C TYR A 1 7.32 -7.31 10.87
N ASP A 2 8.54 -7.75 11.20
CA ASP A 2 9.54 -6.96 11.91
C ASP A 2 10.58 -6.38 10.93
N TYR A 3 11.53 -5.59 11.43
CA TYR A 3 12.58 -4.96 10.62
C TYR A 3 13.41 -6.00 9.85
N GLU A 4 13.74 -7.11 10.51
CA GLU A 4 14.56 -8.17 9.95
C GLU A 4 13.84 -8.88 8.78
N THR A 5 12.54 -9.13 8.92
CA THR A 5 11.70 -9.64 7.82
C THR A 5 11.51 -8.62 6.70
N LYS A 6 11.48 -7.32 7.02
CA LYS A 6 11.28 -6.25 6.02
C LYS A 6 12.53 -5.94 5.20
N TYR A 7 13.74 -6.16 5.73
CA TYR A 7 14.98 -5.67 5.11
C TYR A 7 16.16 -6.66 5.07
N VAL A 8 16.12 -7.76 5.84
CA VAL A 8 17.26 -8.67 6.03
C VAL A 8 16.97 -10.09 5.51
N THR A 9 15.76 -10.61 5.72
CA THR A 9 15.39 -11.98 5.33
C THR A 9 14.38 -12.00 4.18
N SER A 10 14.55 -12.93 3.24
CA SER A 10 13.70 -13.10 2.05
C SER A 10 12.43 -13.94 2.31
N THR A 11 12.04 -14.12 3.57
CA THR A 11 10.94 -15.04 3.97
C THR A 11 9.56 -14.45 3.76
N SER A 12 9.43 -13.13 3.61
CA SER A 12 8.16 -12.45 3.30
C SER A 12 7.81 -12.60 1.82
N GLN A 13 6.76 -13.35 1.52
CA GLN A 13 6.18 -13.44 0.18
C GLN A 13 5.08 -12.39 0.00
N ALA A 14 5.20 -11.57 -1.03
CA ALA A 14 4.16 -10.63 -1.44
C ALA A 14 3.23 -11.28 -2.47
N TYR A 15 1.93 -11.27 -2.20
CA TYR A 15 0.90 -11.66 -3.16
C TYR A 15 0.19 -10.41 -3.65
N ILE A 16 0.34 -10.12 -4.95
CA ILE A 16 -0.30 -8.98 -5.61
C ILE A 16 -1.01 -9.53 -6.86
N PRO A 17 -2.36 -9.54 -6.91
CA PRO A 17 -3.28 -9.10 -5.85
C PRO A 17 -3.23 -10.02 -4.60
N ALA A 18 -3.72 -9.50 -3.48
CA ALA A 18 -3.83 -10.26 -2.25
C ALA A 18 -4.79 -11.45 -2.42
N ARG A 19 -4.49 -12.58 -1.77
CA ARG A 19 -5.30 -13.81 -1.82
C ARG A 19 -6.50 -13.75 -0.88
N ILE A 20 -7.38 -12.79 -1.12
CA ILE A 20 -8.65 -12.58 -0.43
C ILE A 20 -9.77 -12.47 -1.46
N SER A 21 -11.04 -12.53 -1.04
CA SER A 21 -12.17 -12.35 -1.95
C SER A 21 -12.16 -10.94 -2.57
N GLU A 22 -12.74 -10.81 -3.76
CA GLU A 22 -12.88 -9.51 -4.44
C GLU A 22 -13.68 -8.52 -3.61
N GLU A 23 -14.74 -8.99 -2.93
CA GLU A 23 -15.54 -8.23 -1.97
C GLU A 23 -14.67 -7.62 -0.87
N LEU A 24 -13.82 -8.44 -0.25
CA LEU A 24 -12.96 -7.98 0.85
C LEU A 24 -11.88 -7.02 0.36
N ASN A 25 -11.33 -7.28 -0.84
CA ASN A 25 -10.37 -6.39 -1.48
C ASN A 25 -11.00 -5.00 -1.77
N ALA A 26 -12.23 -4.98 -2.28
CA ALA A 26 -12.97 -3.74 -2.51
C ALA A 26 -13.17 -2.94 -1.21
N GLN A 27 -13.54 -3.62 -0.12
CA GLN A 27 -13.69 -2.98 1.20
C GLN A 27 -12.36 -2.40 1.72
N VAL A 28 -11.25 -3.15 1.61
CA VAL A 28 -9.92 -2.64 2.02
C VAL A 28 -9.56 -1.38 1.22
N ARG A 29 -9.82 -1.37 -0.10
CA ARG A 29 -9.56 -0.20 -0.94
C ARG A 29 -10.43 1.01 -0.55
N GLU A 30 -11.71 0.80 -0.25
CA GLU A 30 -12.60 1.85 0.22
C GLU A 30 -12.09 2.46 1.53
N TRP A 31 -11.75 1.61 2.51
CA TRP A 31 -11.20 2.06 3.79
C TRP A 31 -9.89 2.82 3.62
N ALA A 32 -9.00 2.38 2.74
CA ALA A 32 -7.74 3.06 2.47
C ALA A 32 -7.97 4.50 1.98
N VAL A 33 -8.90 4.70 1.04
CA VAL A 33 -9.26 6.02 0.52
C VAL A 33 -9.88 6.88 1.63
N ARG A 34 -10.82 6.32 2.42
CA ARG A 34 -11.47 7.04 3.51
C ARG A 34 -10.47 7.53 4.56
N ILE A 35 -9.52 6.68 4.95
CA ILE A 35 -8.47 7.03 5.93
C ILE A 35 -7.56 8.12 5.36
N PHE A 36 -7.11 7.98 4.12
CA PHE A 36 -6.26 8.98 3.45
C PHE A 36 -6.92 10.36 3.42
N THR A 37 -8.20 10.42 3.01
CA THR A 37 -8.98 11.66 2.97
C THR A 37 -9.26 12.22 4.37
N ALA A 38 -9.65 11.38 5.33
CA ALA A 38 -9.97 11.81 6.69
C ALA A 38 -8.75 12.42 7.41
N LEU A 39 -7.54 11.97 7.09
CA LEU A 39 -6.29 12.50 7.63
C LEU A 39 -5.74 13.69 6.85
N GLY A 40 -6.43 14.17 5.81
CA GLY A 40 -6.00 15.31 5.00
C GLY A 40 -4.70 15.05 4.23
N CYS A 41 -4.40 13.78 3.92
CA CYS A 41 -3.19 13.41 3.19
C CYS A 41 -3.30 13.86 1.72
N SER A 42 -2.15 14.14 1.11
CA SER A 42 -2.00 14.48 -0.30
C SER A 42 -0.77 13.78 -0.90
N GLY A 43 -0.68 13.74 -2.23
CA GLY A 43 0.44 13.10 -2.92
C GLY A 43 0.40 11.58 -2.86
N LEU A 44 1.07 10.99 -1.86
CA LEU A 44 1.21 9.54 -1.73
C LEU A 44 0.99 9.05 -0.30
N SER A 45 0.53 7.81 -0.18
CA SER A 45 0.61 7.05 1.07
C SER A 45 0.56 5.54 0.79
N ARG A 46 1.01 4.74 1.75
CA ARG A 46 0.66 3.33 1.86
C ARG A 46 -0.19 3.14 3.12
N VAL A 47 -1.38 2.58 2.97
CA VAL A 47 -2.27 2.28 4.10
C VAL A 47 -2.22 0.78 4.36
N ASP A 48 -1.78 0.41 5.56
CA ASP A 48 -1.60 -0.98 5.96
C ASP A 48 -2.78 -1.44 6.81
N PHE A 49 -3.24 -2.66 6.54
CA PHE A 49 -4.36 -3.29 7.23
C PHE A 49 -3.97 -4.69 7.70
N PHE A 50 -4.62 -5.14 8.76
CA PHE A 50 -4.75 -6.56 9.07
C PHE A 50 -6.11 -7.06 8.61
N VAL A 51 -6.14 -8.31 8.16
CA VAL A 51 -7.37 -9.05 7.88
C VAL A 51 -7.34 -10.32 8.71
N THR A 52 -8.31 -10.51 9.60
CA THR A 52 -8.39 -11.71 10.42
C THR A 52 -8.83 -12.90 9.57
N ARG A 53 -8.24 -14.09 9.80
CA ARG A 53 -8.52 -15.28 8.98
C ARG A 53 -9.93 -15.84 9.17
N ASP A 54 -10.44 -15.76 10.40
CA ASP A 54 -11.69 -16.44 10.76
C ASP A 54 -12.92 -15.56 10.48
N THR A 55 -12.80 -14.25 10.68
CA THR A 55 -13.92 -13.31 10.57
C THR A 55 -13.84 -12.40 9.35
N ASN A 56 -12.72 -12.40 8.61
CA ASN A 56 -12.43 -11.43 7.56
C ASN A 56 -12.56 -9.97 8.04
N GLU A 57 -12.36 -9.72 9.33
CA GLU A 57 -12.41 -8.38 9.90
C GLU A 57 -11.21 -7.58 9.41
N ILE A 58 -11.48 -6.41 8.83
CA ILE A 58 -10.48 -5.45 8.40
C ILE A 58 -10.14 -4.55 9.58
N VAL A 59 -8.90 -4.59 10.03
CA VAL A 59 -8.38 -3.73 11.10
C VAL A 59 -7.34 -2.79 10.50
N PHE A 60 -7.58 -1.48 10.61
CA PHE A 60 -6.58 -0.48 10.25
C PHE A 60 -5.34 -0.61 11.15
N ASN A 61 -4.16 -0.74 10.56
CA ASN A 61 -2.91 -0.81 11.28
C ASN A 61 -2.24 0.57 11.34
N GLU A 62 -1.80 1.06 10.18
CA GLU A 62 -1.09 2.34 10.08
C GLU A 62 -1.22 2.94 8.68
N ILE A 63 -0.95 4.25 8.59
CA ILE A 63 -0.71 4.93 7.32
C ILE A 63 0.73 5.40 7.27
N ASN A 64 1.38 5.18 6.12
CA ASN A 64 2.74 5.63 5.84
C ASN A 64 2.66 6.72 4.77
N THR A 65 2.82 7.99 5.14
CA THR A 65 2.78 9.14 4.22
C THR A 65 4.06 9.29 3.37
N LEU A 66 5.14 8.63 3.77
CA LEU A 66 6.37 8.48 2.99
C LEU A 66 6.76 6.99 2.96
N PRO A 67 6.09 6.18 2.13
CA PRO A 67 6.40 4.76 2.03
C PRO A 67 7.77 4.54 1.38
N GLY A 68 8.41 3.40 1.66
CA GLY A 68 9.70 3.05 1.05
C GLY A 68 9.62 2.82 -0.46
N PHE A 69 10.73 3.14 -1.16
CA PHE A 69 10.93 2.94 -2.61
C PHE A 69 12.11 2.00 -2.92
N THR A 70 12.51 1.15 -1.97
CA THR A 70 13.55 0.14 -2.22
C THR A 70 13.05 -0.99 -3.13
N PRO A 71 13.92 -1.81 -3.74
CA PRO A 71 13.50 -2.90 -4.63
C PRO A 71 12.52 -3.91 -4.01
N ILE A 72 12.50 -4.02 -2.68
CA ILE A 72 11.58 -4.91 -1.95
C ILE A 72 10.32 -4.21 -1.43
N SER A 73 10.26 -2.87 -1.51
CA SER A 73 9.15 -2.09 -0.97
C SER A 73 7.83 -2.34 -1.69
N MET A 74 6.73 -2.38 -0.93
CA MET A 74 5.41 -2.72 -1.46
C MET A 74 4.78 -1.61 -2.30
N TYR A 75 4.98 -0.33 -1.94
CA TYR A 75 4.30 0.77 -2.62
C TYR A 75 4.56 0.78 -4.14
N PRO A 76 5.82 0.74 -4.64
CA PRO A 76 6.04 0.71 -6.08
C PRO A 76 5.64 -0.62 -6.74
N LYS A 77 5.73 -1.74 -6.02
CA LYS A 77 5.33 -3.06 -6.54
C LYS A 77 3.83 -3.15 -6.81
N MET A 78 3.00 -2.58 -5.93
CA MET A 78 1.55 -2.58 -6.10
C MET A 78 1.13 -1.74 -7.32
N TRP A 79 1.70 -0.55 -7.50
CA TRP A 79 1.49 0.26 -8.70
C TRP A 79 1.94 -0.44 -9.98
N GLY A 80 3.09 -1.13 -9.94
CA GLY A 80 3.60 -1.90 -11.08
C GLY A 80 2.67 -3.07 -11.46
N ALA A 81 2.08 -3.76 -10.49
CA ALA A 81 1.11 -4.82 -10.74
C ALA A 81 -0.19 -4.30 -11.38
N ASP A 82 -0.58 -3.06 -11.07
CA ASP A 82 -1.70 -2.35 -11.70
C ASP A 82 -1.31 -1.64 -13.02
N GLY A 83 -0.10 -1.89 -13.53
CA GLY A 83 0.33 -1.43 -14.85
C GLY A 83 0.97 -0.04 -14.90
N LEU A 84 1.29 0.57 -13.74
CA LEU A 84 2.04 1.83 -13.67
C LEU A 84 3.53 1.57 -13.38
N PRO A 85 4.43 1.72 -14.38
CA PRO A 85 5.85 1.47 -14.17
C PRO A 85 6.48 2.45 -13.17
N PHE A 86 7.58 2.02 -12.55
CA PHE A 86 8.28 2.79 -11.51
C PHE A 86 8.60 4.24 -11.91
N ALA A 87 9.14 4.45 -13.11
CA ALA A 87 9.47 5.80 -13.59
C ALA A 87 8.22 6.69 -13.70
N ALA A 88 7.14 6.17 -14.29
CA ALA A 88 5.87 6.90 -14.40
C ALA A 88 5.22 7.17 -13.04
N LEU A 89 5.40 6.27 -12.05
CA LEU A 89 4.99 6.52 -10.67
C LEU A 89 5.75 7.70 -10.05
N LEU A 90 7.07 7.79 -10.26
CA LEU A 90 7.86 8.93 -9.77
C LEU A 90 7.41 10.24 -10.42
N ASP A 91 7.24 10.25 -11.73
CA ASP A 91 6.75 11.42 -12.47
C ASP A 91 5.41 11.90 -11.92
N ARG A 92 4.49 10.96 -11.64
CA ARG A 92 3.18 11.26 -11.06
C ARG A 92 3.28 11.87 -9.66
N VAL A 93 4.13 11.32 -8.79
CA VAL A 93 4.32 11.85 -7.42
C VAL A 93 4.94 13.25 -7.46
N ILE A 94 5.90 13.49 -8.35
CA ILE A 94 6.50 14.82 -8.54
C ILE A 94 5.46 15.82 -9.06
N ALA A 95 4.64 15.43 -10.03
CA ALA A 95 3.57 16.28 -10.56
C ALA A 95 2.57 16.68 -9.46
N LEU A 96 2.11 15.73 -8.65
CA LEU A 96 1.20 16.01 -7.53
C LEU A 96 1.81 16.98 -6.50
N ALA A 97 3.13 16.95 -6.29
CA ALA A 97 3.81 17.88 -5.39
C ALA A 97 3.90 19.31 -5.97
N ALA A 98 3.89 19.46 -7.30
CA ALA A 98 3.93 20.76 -7.96
C ALA A 98 2.55 21.44 -8.06
N GLU A 99 1.46 20.69 -7.86
CA GLU A 99 0.08 21.19 -7.86
C GLU A 99 -0.37 21.76 -6.50
N ALA A 100 0.38 21.46 -5.42
CA ALA A 100 0.11 21.90 -4.05
C ALA A 100 0.75 23.26 -3.74
#